data_AF-A0AA97EWY3-F1
#
_entry.id   AF-A0AA97EWY3-F1
#
_cell.length_a   1.000
_cell.length_b   1.000
_cell.length_c   1.000
_cell.angle_alpha   90.00
_cell.angle_beta   90.00
_cell.angle_gamma   90.00
#
_symmetry.space_group_name_H-M   'P 1'
#
loop_
_entity.id
_entity.type
_entity.pdbx_description
1 polymer ?
#
loop_
_entity_poly.entity_id
_entity_poly.type
_entity_poly.pdbx_seq_one_letter_code
_entity_poly.pdbx_strand_id
1 'polypeptide(L)'
;MKNIKILSVLGLTSFLSTITSAEQLFSIRAEGGLTGYGGAVLYQVNPYVQLALGYNQGKVNWRNHITINNIRYDLDMNNDTPYLNALVYPWAKSHHTWLNSIYAAIGVGYIGDNYDVSRNFKIGDKIPNNFHQLPIINGTVKVEGNVDYSSNISPYMGIGISPKLNNQWRIFAEAGVYYTGDADVHLTHVNGIYVGSIGQKTDYKLDDAEMYRWHPVAKLGLIYTF
;
A
#
# COMPACT_ATOMS: atom_id res chain seq x y z
N MET A 1 2.37 13.85 -29.45
CA MET A 1 1.68 14.97 -28.77
C MET A 1 0.21 14.60 -28.61
N LYS A 2 -0.21 14.20 -27.40
CA LYS A 2 -1.60 13.83 -27.10
C LYS A 2 -2.01 14.52 -25.80
N ASN A 3 -3.00 15.38 -25.93
CA ASN A 3 -3.54 16.26 -24.90
C ASN A 3 -4.25 15.45 -23.81
N ILE A 4 -3.83 15.61 -22.55
CA ILE A 4 -4.60 15.17 -21.39
C ILE A 4 -5.44 16.35 -20.91
N LYS A 5 -6.75 16.12 -20.89
CA LYS A 5 -7.80 17.06 -20.51
C LYS A 5 -7.70 17.37 -19.02
N ILE A 6 -7.70 18.66 -18.72
CA ILE A 6 -7.89 19.25 -17.39
C ILE A 6 -9.21 18.72 -16.82
N LEU A 7 -9.13 17.88 -15.78
CA LEU A 7 -10.29 17.51 -14.99
C LEU A 7 -10.56 18.63 -13.99
N SER A 8 -11.73 19.23 -14.18
CA SER A 8 -12.34 20.35 -13.49
C SER A 8 -12.25 20.31 -11.95
N VAL A 9 -11.62 21.33 -11.39
CA VAL A 9 -11.52 21.71 -9.96
C VAL A 9 -12.84 22.32 -9.40
N LEU A 10 -13.96 22.22 -10.14
CA LEU A 10 -15.17 23.00 -9.88
C LEU A 10 -16.20 22.37 -8.93
N GLY A 11 -15.94 21.18 -8.36
CA GLY A 11 -16.87 20.51 -7.44
C GLY A 11 -16.64 20.77 -5.95
N LEU A 12 -15.54 21.43 -5.56
CA LEU A 12 -15.17 21.60 -4.14
C LEU A 12 -15.69 22.91 -3.51
N THR A 13 -16.36 23.76 -4.27
CA THR A 13 -16.70 25.13 -3.83
C THR A 13 -18.05 25.23 -3.10
N SER A 14 -18.91 24.20 -3.14
CA SER A 14 -20.27 24.29 -2.56
C SER A 14 -20.40 23.78 -1.12
N PHE A 15 -19.31 23.37 -0.45
CA PHE A 15 -19.30 23.05 0.99
C PHE A 15 -18.53 24.08 1.85
N LEU A 16 -18.08 25.18 1.25
CA LEU A 16 -17.13 26.11 1.87
C LEU A 16 -17.75 27.36 2.55
N SER A 17 -19.06 27.40 2.79
CA SER A 17 -19.71 28.63 3.28
C SER A 17 -19.89 28.74 4.79
N THR A 18 -19.40 27.79 5.61
CA THR A 18 -19.50 27.88 7.08
C THR A 18 -18.30 27.29 7.84
N ILE A 19 -17.07 27.64 7.45
CA ILE A 19 -15.89 27.40 8.30
C ILE A 19 -15.22 28.74 8.58
N THR A 20 -15.89 29.55 9.40
CA THR A 20 -15.27 30.67 10.08
C THR A 20 -14.84 30.17 11.47
N SER A 21 -13.56 30.34 11.79
CA SER A 21 -12.94 30.11 13.11
C SER A 21 -12.29 28.75 13.41
N ALA A 22 -11.37 28.31 12.57
CA ALA A 22 -10.21 27.56 13.05
C ALA A 22 -8.95 28.20 12.44
N GLU A 23 -7.96 28.55 13.26
CA GLU A 23 -6.61 28.81 12.76
C GLU A 23 -6.24 27.67 11.80
N GLN A 24 -6.04 28.00 10.53
CA GLN A 24 -5.82 27.01 9.47
C GLN A 24 -4.42 26.41 9.66
N LEU A 25 -4.36 25.38 10.49
CA LEU A 25 -3.15 24.62 10.76
C LEU A 25 -2.92 23.67 9.59
N PHE A 26 -1.91 23.99 8.80
CA PHE A 26 -1.33 23.06 7.84
C PHE A 26 -0.24 22.25 8.53
N SER A 27 -0.16 20.97 8.21
CA SER A 27 0.96 20.13 8.62
C SER A 27 1.50 19.40 7.39
N ILE A 28 2.75 18.97 7.46
CA ILE A 28 3.33 18.02 6.52
C ILE A 28 3.69 16.75 7.26
N ARG A 29 3.59 15.60 6.59
CA ARG A 29 4.11 14.33 7.12
C ARG A 29 5.09 13.70 6.15
N ALA A 30 6.13 13.09 6.71
CA ALA A 30 7.03 12.19 6.01
C ALA A 30 6.78 10.77 6.52
N GLU A 31 6.67 9.80 5.62
CA GLU A 31 6.25 8.45 5.96
C GLU A 31 7.02 7.37 5.21
N GLY A 32 7.15 6.20 5.84
CA GLY A 32 7.75 5.01 5.26
C GLY A 32 7.01 3.76 5.74
N GLY A 33 6.86 2.78 4.87
CA GLY A 33 6.06 1.60 5.17
C GLY A 33 6.09 0.53 4.09
N LEU A 34 5.11 -0.37 4.15
CA LEU A 34 4.96 -1.50 3.22
C LEU A 34 4.70 -1.04 1.77
N THR A 35 4.13 0.16 1.59
CA THR A 35 3.85 0.73 0.26
C THR A 35 4.90 1.74 -0.19
N GLY A 36 6.13 1.63 0.31
CA GLY A 36 7.23 2.54 0.00
C GLY A 36 7.36 3.71 0.98
N TYR A 37 7.91 4.82 0.50
CA TYR A 37 8.17 6.03 1.28
C TYR A 37 7.60 7.26 0.58
N GLY A 38 7.29 8.29 1.36
CA GLY A 38 6.61 9.45 0.80
C GLY A 38 6.24 10.48 1.84
N GLY A 39 5.15 11.18 1.55
CA GLY A 39 4.63 12.19 2.45
C GLY A 39 3.25 12.68 2.07
N ALA A 40 2.68 13.50 2.95
CA ALA A 40 1.39 14.14 2.70
C ALA A 40 1.36 15.56 3.25
N VAL A 41 0.53 16.38 2.62
CA VAL A 41 0.04 17.62 3.20
C VAL A 41 -1.22 17.30 3.99
N LEU A 42 -1.27 17.80 5.22
CA LEU A 42 -2.40 17.66 6.12
C LEU A 42 -3.09 19.01 6.29
N TYR A 43 -4.42 18.99 6.16
CA TYR A 43 -5.27 20.15 6.35
C TYR A 43 -6.26 19.90 7.48
N GLN A 44 -6.16 20.67 8.57
CA GLN A 44 -7.09 20.54 9.70
C GLN A 44 -8.40 21.29 9.39
N VAL A 45 -9.49 20.54 9.22
CA VAL A 45 -10.82 21.13 8.96
C VAL A 45 -11.46 21.59 10.28
N ASN A 46 -11.41 20.73 11.29
CA ASN A 46 -11.86 20.98 12.66
C ASN A 46 -11.12 20.02 13.61
N PRO A 47 -11.21 20.13 14.95
CA PRO A 47 -10.45 19.26 15.85
C PRO A 47 -10.62 17.74 15.61
N TYR A 48 -11.75 17.31 15.07
CA TYR A 48 -12.07 15.89 14.85
C TYR A 48 -11.71 15.40 13.44
N VAL A 49 -11.54 16.29 12.46
CA VAL A 49 -11.36 15.92 11.06
C VAL A 49 -10.16 16.65 10.46
N GLN A 50 -9.23 15.86 9.93
CA GLN A 50 -8.07 16.32 9.18
C GLN A 50 -8.04 15.62 7.82
N LEU A 51 -7.77 16.35 6.75
CA LEU A 51 -7.59 15.77 5.42
C LEU A 51 -6.10 15.53 5.18
N ALA A 52 -5.76 14.41 4.54
CA ALA A 52 -4.41 14.03 4.16
C ALA A 52 -4.36 13.77 2.66
N LEU A 53 -3.64 14.63 1.93
CA LEU A 53 -3.34 14.44 0.50
C LEU A 53 -1.87 14.08 0.38
N GLY A 54 -1.58 12.86 -0.05
CA GLY A 54 -0.22 12.34 -0.05
C GLY A 54 0.13 11.50 -1.25
N TYR A 55 1.39 11.11 -1.28
CA TYR A 55 1.99 10.33 -2.35
C TYR A 55 3.06 9.43 -1.76
N ASN A 56 2.93 8.13 -2.01
CA ASN A 56 3.92 7.12 -1.65
C ASN A 56 4.56 6.56 -2.91
N GLN A 57 5.89 6.59 -2.94
CA GLN A 57 6.70 5.99 -4.01
C GLN A 57 7.78 5.11 -3.42
N GLY A 58 8.25 4.15 -4.20
CA GLY A 58 9.46 3.44 -3.78
C GLY A 58 9.73 2.23 -4.65
N LYS A 59 11.02 2.04 -4.94
CA LYS A 59 11.52 0.75 -5.40
C LYS A 59 12.20 0.08 -4.23
N VAL A 60 11.56 -0.93 -3.66
CA VAL A 60 12.14 -1.69 -2.55
C VAL A 60 12.49 -3.08 -3.05
N ASN A 61 13.79 -3.34 -3.17
CA ASN A 61 14.32 -4.64 -3.59
C ASN A 61 14.69 -5.43 -2.33
N TRP A 62 13.78 -6.28 -1.85
CA TRP A 62 14.07 -7.24 -0.78
C TRP A 62 14.73 -8.49 -1.37
N ARG A 63 15.98 -8.35 -1.84
CA ARG A 63 16.79 -9.50 -2.26
C ARG A 63 17.44 -10.17 -1.06
N ASN A 64 17.39 -11.51 -1.01
CA ASN A 64 18.16 -12.36 -0.09
C ASN A 64 17.91 -12.26 1.44
N HIS A 65 16.93 -11.51 1.94
CA HIS A 65 16.74 -11.35 3.40
C HIS A 65 15.53 -12.07 4.00
N ILE A 66 14.66 -12.67 3.18
CA ILE A 66 13.48 -13.41 3.65
C ILE A 66 13.70 -14.90 3.38
N THR A 67 14.13 -15.61 4.42
CA THR A 67 14.18 -17.08 4.42
C THR A 67 13.11 -17.59 5.36
N ILE A 68 12.02 -18.16 4.82
CA ILE A 68 10.96 -18.81 5.60
C ILE A 68 11.05 -20.30 5.27
N ASN A 69 11.28 -21.15 6.27
CA ASN A 69 11.41 -22.60 6.11
C ASN A 69 12.46 -23.02 5.05
N ASN A 70 13.65 -22.41 5.05
CA ASN A 70 14.75 -22.64 4.09
C ASN A 70 14.46 -22.26 2.62
N ILE A 71 13.32 -21.62 2.35
CA ILE A 71 12.93 -21.12 1.04
C ILE A 71 13.28 -19.64 0.96
N ARG A 72 14.05 -19.26 -0.07
CA ARG A 72 14.41 -17.87 -0.33
C ARG A 72 13.36 -17.21 -1.21
N TYR A 73 12.90 -16.04 -0.79
CA TYR A 73 12.00 -15.17 -1.54
C TYR A 73 12.74 -13.90 -1.92
N ASP A 74 12.72 -13.56 -3.21
CA ASP A 74 13.12 -12.25 -3.71
C ASP A 74 11.83 -11.48 -4.07
N LEU A 75 11.68 -10.30 -3.49
CA LEU A 75 10.55 -9.39 -3.73
C LEU A 75 11.08 -8.06 -4.26
N ASP A 76 10.75 -7.73 -5.51
CA ASP A 76 11.01 -6.41 -6.08
C ASP A 76 9.66 -5.66 -6.13
N MET A 77 9.55 -4.58 -5.35
CA MET A 77 8.33 -3.78 -5.19
C MET A 77 8.50 -2.44 -5.93
N ASN A 78 7.56 -2.08 -6.82
CA ASN A 78 7.52 -0.76 -7.44
C ASN A 78 6.18 -0.08 -7.08
N ASN A 79 6.23 0.88 -6.15
CA ASN A 79 5.05 1.56 -5.63
C ASN A 79 4.89 2.96 -6.25
N ASP A 80 3.66 3.27 -6.66
CA ASP A 80 3.21 4.59 -7.12
C ASP A 80 1.76 4.79 -6.67
N THR A 81 1.60 5.46 -5.52
CA THR A 81 0.30 5.56 -4.84
C THR A 81 0.02 6.99 -4.34
N PRO A 82 -0.60 7.87 -5.16
CA PRO A 82 -1.25 9.07 -4.65
C PRO A 82 -2.54 8.70 -3.91
N TYR A 83 -2.80 9.35 -2.77
CA TYR A 83 -3.97 9.09 -1.94
C TYR A 83 -4.57 10.36 -1.34
N LEU A 84 -5.88 10.28 -1.05
CA LEU A 84 -6.63 11.29 -0.33
C LEU A 84 -7.46 10.62 0.76
N ASN A 85 -7.14 10.93 2.02
CA ASN A 85 -7.80 10.35 3.19
C ASN A 85 -8.38 11.44 4.10
N ALA A 86 -9.55 11.16 4.67
CA ALA A 86 -10.06 11.84 5.85
C ALA A 86 -9.61 11.08 7.10
N LEU A 87 -8.98 11.78 8.03
CA LEU A 87 -8.55 11.30 9.34
C LEU A 87 -9.54 11.81 10.38
N VAL A 88 -10.26 10.89 11.00
CA VAL A 88 -11.30 11.18 12.00
C VAL A 88 -10.78 10.80 13.37
N TYR A 89 -10.68 11.78 14.27
CA TYR A 89 -10.17 11.64 15.64
C TYR A 89 -11.33 11.62 16.64
N PRO A 90 -11.87 10.46 17.05
CA PRO A 90 -13.11 10.40 17.83
C PRO A 90 -12.98 11.09 19.19
N TRP A 91 -11.77 11.09 19.74
CA TRP A 91 -11.46 11.65 21.06
C TRP A 91 -10.55 12.88 20.99
N ALA A 92 -10.61 13.66 19.91
CA ALA A 92 -9.76 14.83 19.68
C ALA A 92 -9.70 15.82 20.87
N LYS A 93 -10.79 15.96 21.63
CA LYS A 93 -10.87 16.86 22.80
C LYS A 93 -10.46 16.22 24.13
N SER A 94 -10.04 14.96 24.13
CA SER A 94 -9.55 14.29 25.34
C SER A 94 -8.25 14.96 25.83
N HIS A 95 -8.12 15.07 27.15
CA HIS A 95 -6.91 15.57 27.80
C HIS A 95 -5.74 14.55 27.76
N HIS A 96 -6.01 13.29 27.41
CA HIS A 96 -4.99 12.26 27.28
C HIS A 96 -4.39 12.24 25.87
N THR A 97 -3.09 12.53 25.75
CA THR A 97 -2.34 12.58 24.48
C THR A 97 -2.43 11.31 23.63
N TRP A 98 -2.52 10.14 24.26
CA TRP A 98 -2.67 8.88 23.53
C TRP A 98 -4.08 8.69 22.99
N LEU A 99 -5.10 9.09 23.76
CA LEU A 99 -6.49 8.90 23.34
C LEU A 99 -6.89 9.91 22.26
N ASN A 100 -6.47 11.17 22.40
CA ASN A 100 -6.78 12.22 21.42
C ASN A 100 -6.03 12.09 20.09
N SER A 101 -5.04 11.19 20.02
CA SER A 101 -4.23 10.98 18.82
C SER A 101 -4.63 9.74 18.03
N ILE A 102 -5.55 8.93 18.53
CA ILE A 102 -6.16 7.83 17.78
C ILE A 102 -7.10 8.39 16.72
N TYR A 103 -6.98 7.88 15.49
CA TYR A 103 -7.85 8.24 14.39
C TYR A 103 -8.22 7.03 13.52
N ALA A 104 -9.37 7.14 12.85
CA ALA A 104 -9.72 6.31 11.72
C ALA A 104 -9.37 7.06 10.42
N ALA A 105 -8.76 6.37 9.47
CA ALA A 105 -8.48 6.90 8.14
C ALA A 105 -9.43 6.27 7.14
N ILE A 106 -10.10 7.09 6.34
CA ILE A 106 -11.03 6.64 5.30
C ILE A 106 -10.78 7.48 4.06
N GLY A 107 -10.65 6.85 2.90
CA GLY A 107 -10.33 7.59 1.68
C GLY A 107 -10.23 6.75 0.44
N VAL A 108 -9.42 7.23 -0.49
CA VAL A 108 -9.14 6.56 -1.76
C VAL A 108 -7.68 6.76 -2.16
N GLY A 109 -7.12 5.80 -2.88
CA GLY A 109 -5.82 5.91 -3.53
C GLY A 109 -5.87 5.40 -4.95
N TYR A 110 -5.01 5.94 -5.82
CA TYR A 110 -4.67 5.28 -7.07
C TYR A 110 -3.56 4.29 -6.75
N ILE A 111 -3.74 3.01 -7.05
CA ILE A 111 -2.74 1.98 -6.75
C ILE A 111 -2.08 1.60 -8.07
N GLY A 112 -0.82 1.97 -8.25
CA GLY A 112 0.03 1.56 -9.38
C GLY A 112 1.05 0.50 -9.00
N ASP A 113 0.77 -0.27 -7.95
CA ASP A 113 1.76 -1.12 -7.29
C ASP A 113 1.90 -2.47 -8.01
N ASN A 114 3.13 -2.74 -8.47
CA ASN A 114 3.51 -4.00 -9.11
C ASN A 114 4.56 -4.74 -8.25
N TYR A 115 4.36 -6.04 -8.07
CA TYR A 115 5.24 -6.90 -7.28
C TYR A 115 5.78 -8.06 -8.10
N ASP A 116 7.10 -8.08 -8.31
CA ASP A 116 7.78 -9.23 -8.88
C ASP A 116 8.24 -10.16 -7.75
N VAL A 117 7.78 -11.41 -7.80
CA VAL A 117 8.05 -12.45 -6.81
C VAL A 117 8.85 -13.58 -7.44
N SER A 118 10.06 -13.83 -6.94
CA SER A 118 10.88 -14.97 -7.35
C SER A 118 11.08 -15.92 -6.16
N ARG A 119 10.76 -17.21 -6.36
CA ARG A 119 10.85 -18.26 -5.34
C ARG A 119 11.72 -19.41 -5.84
N ASN A 120 12.67 -19.83 -5.00
CA ASN A 120 13.51 -21.01 -5.25
C ASN A 120 13.10 -22.16 -4.33
N PHE A 121 12.57 -23.25 -4.88
CA PHE A 121 12.24 -24.49 -4.17
C PHE A 121 13.40 -25.49 -4.26
N LYS A 122 13.72 -26.17 -3.17
CA LYS A 122 14.66 -27.30 -3.17
C LYS A 122 13.91 -28.63 -3.24
N ILE A 123 14.55 -29.69 -3.72
CA ILE A 123 14.00 -31.06 -3.61
C ILE A 123 13.65 -31.35 -2.14
N GLY A 124 12.38 -31.71 -1.89
CA GLY A 124 11.85 -32.05 -0.56
C GLY A 124 10.93 -30.99 0.06
N ASP A 125 10.85 -29.78 -0.51
CA ASP A 125 9.92 -28.75 -0.04
C ASP A 125 8.47 -29.10 -0.42
N LYS A 126 7.49 -28.69 0.40
CA LYS A 126 6.06 -28.79 0.05
C LYS A 126 5.78 -27.86 -1.14
N ILE A 127 5.85 -28.41 -2.33
CA ILE A 127 5.46 -27.78 -3.59
C ILE A 127 3.93 -27.85 -3.68
N PRO A 128 3.20 -26.75 -3.99
CA PRO A 128 1.77 -26.83 -4.23
C PRO A 128 1.48 -27.80 -5.38
N ASN A 129 0.39 -28.58 -5.30
CA ASN A 129 0.15 -29.72 -6.21
C ASN A 129 0.24 -29.38 -7.70
N ASN A 130 -0.07 -28.13 -8.05
CA ASN A 130 -0.07 -27.57 -9.40
C ASN A 130 1.35 -27.47 -10.02
N PHE A 131 2.40 -27.57 -9.19
CA PHE A 131 3.80 -27.42 -9.56
C PHE A 131 4.60 -28.73 -9.51
N HIS A 132 3.96 -29.88 -9.20
CA HIS A 132 4.64 -31.19 -9.22
C HIS A 132 5.05 -31.67 -10.62
N GLN A 133 4.53 -31.03 -11.67
CA GLN A 133 4.88 -31.33 -13.07
C GLN A 133 6.02 -30.45 -13.60
N LEU A 134 6.66 -29.62 -12.76
CA LEU A 134 7.73 -28.73 -13.20
C LEU A 134 9.04 -29.50 -13.44
N PRO A 135 9.77 -29.22 -14.54
CA PRO A 135 11.05 -29.87 -14.82
C PRO A 135 12.08 -29.47 -13.74
N ILE A 136 12.60 -30.45 -13.01
CA ILE A 136 13.62 -30.25 -11.97
C ILE A 136 14.98 -30.13 -12.65
N ILE A 137 15.71 -29.03 -12.42
CA ILE A 137 17.07 -28.84 -12.94
C ILE A 137 18.02 -28.73 -11.75
N ASN A 138 19.05 -29.58 -11.69
CA ASN A 138 20.06 -29.61 -10.61
C ASN A 138 19.46 -29.65 -9.17
N GLY A 139 18.32 -30.32 -9.01
CA GLY A 139 17.65 -30.48 -7.72
C GLY A 139 17.02 -29.22 -7.12
N THR A 140 16.81 -28.19 -7.93
CA THR A 140 16.13 -26.95 -7.54
C THR A 140 15.07 -26.59 -8.59
N VAL A 141 13.96 -25.98 -8.16
CA VAL A 141 12.93 -25.41 -9.04
C VAL A 141 12.81 -23.93 -8.71
N LYS A 142 13.24 -23.06 -9.63
CA LYS A 142 13.02 -21.61 -9.56
C LYS A 142 11.71 -21.27 -10.25
N VAL A 143 10.85 -20.52 -9.56
CA VAL A 143 9.53 -20.08 -10.01
C VAL A 143 9.49 -18.56 -9.91
N GLU A 144 9.20 -17.89 -11.01
CA GLU A 144 9.09 -16.43 -11.08
C GLU A 144 7.67 -16.04 -11.47
N GLY A 145 7.07 -15.11 -10.73
CA GLY A 145 5.75 -14.59 -11.01
C GLY A 145 5.62 -13.11 -10.65
N ASN A 146 4.57 -12.48 -11.17
CA ASN A 146 4.24 -11.08 -10.96
C ASN A 146 2.82 -11.01 -10.35
N VAL A 147 2.65 -10.15 -9.36
CA VAL A 147 1.36 -9.79 -8.79
C VAL A 147 1.12 -8.31 -9.07
N ASP A 148 0.07 -8.05 -9.84
CA ASP A 148 -0.34 -6.71 -10.23
C ASP A 148 -1.57 -6.30 -9.41
N TYR A 149 -1.43 -5.23 -8.61
CA TYR A 149 -2.53 -4.62 -7.85
C TYR A 149 -3.02 -3.32 -8.49
N SER A 150 -2.68 -3.06 -9.75
CA SER A 150 -2.99 -1.81 -10.41
C SER A 150 -4.50 -1.59 -10.50
N SER A 151 -4.94 -0.48 -9.91
CA SER A 151 -6.34 -0.09 -9.88
C SER A 151 -6.45 1.42 -9.91
N ASN A 152 -7.35 1.91 -10.77
CA ASN A 152 -7.52 3.35 -11.01
C ASN A 152 -7.95 4.10 -9.74
N ILE A 153 -8.84 3.53 -8.92
CA ILE A 153 -9.27 4.13 -7.66
C ILE A 153 -9.65 2.99 -6.70
N SER A 154 -8.89 2.86 -5.62
CA SER A 154 -9.10 1.87 -4.57
C SER A 154 -9.58 2.54 -3.28
N PRO A 155 -10.75 2.16 -2.73
CA PRO A 155 -11.18 2.58 -1.40
C PRO A 155 -10.17 2.19 -0.33
N TYR A 156 -9.95 3.08 0.63
CA TYR A 156 -9.02 2.89 1.75
C TYR A 156 -9.75 2.95 3.08
N MET A 157 -9.37 2.05 3.98
CA MET A 157 -9.70 2.17 5.39
C MET A 157 -8.50 1.80 6.27
N GLY A 158 -8.32 2.53 7.36
CA GLY A 158 -7.24 2.29 8.30
C GLY A 158 -7.50 2.88 9.67
N ILE A 159 -6.61 2.54 10.60
CA ILE A 159 -6.58 3.06 11.95
C ILE A 159 -5.14 3.50 12.22
N GLY A 160 -4.99 4.64 12.86
CA GLY A 160 -3.69 5.14 13.24
C GLY A 160 -3.69 5.83 14.59
N ILE A 161 -2.47 6.11 15.04
CA ILE A 161 -2.18 6.86 16.26
C ILE A 161 -1.09 7.87 15.95
N SER A 162 -1.22 9.08 16.49
CA SER A 162 -0.33 10.20 16.12
C SER A 162 0.01 11.14 17.29
N PRO A 163 0.65 10.63 18.36
CA PRO A 163 0.84 11.37 19.59
C PRO A 163 1.79 12.56 19.39
N LYS A 164 1.51 13.67 20.08
CA LYS A 164 2.35 14.87 20.09
C LYS A 164 3.62 14.62 20.89
N LEU A 165 4.78 14.90 20.29
CA LEU A 165 6.06 14.94 20.97
C LEU A 165 6.30 16.33 21.57
N ASN A 166 5.94 17.37 20.83
CA ASN A 166 5.94 18.77 21.26
C ASN A 166 4.87 19.54 20.48
N ASN A 167 4.92 20.88 20.52
CA ASN A 167 3.91 21.72 19.87
C ASN A 167 3.89 21.60 18.34
N GLN A 168 5.03 21.31 17.70
CA GLN A 168 5.12 21.20 16.24
C GLN A 168 5.20 19.75 15.74
N TRP A 169 5.85 18.87 16.49
CA TRP A 169 6.18 17.52 16.06
C TRP A 169 5.26 16.46 16.65
N ARG A 170 4.80 15.56 15.79
CA ARG A 170 4.13 14.30 16.16
C ARG A 170 4.83 13.14 15.48
N ILE A 171 4.82 11.98 16.12
CA ILE A 171 5.06 10.71 15.43
C ILE A 171 3.71 10.14 15.03
N PHE A 172 3.67 9.27 14.03
CA PHE A 172 2.47 8.50 13.75
C PHE A 172 2.78 7.07 13.30
N ALA A 173 1.80 6.20 13.51
CA ALA A 173 1.73 4.86 12.94
C ALA A 173 0.31 4.63 12.42
N GLU A 174 0.18 4.06 11.23
CA GLU A 174 -1.08 3.79 10.56
C GLU A 174 -1.05 2.39 9.94
N ALA A 175 -2.09 1.60 10.20
CA ALA A 175 -2.32 0.32 9.56
C ALA A 175 -3.69 0.33 8.88
N GLY A 176 -3.78 -0.21 7.67
CA GLY A 176 -5.01 -0.21 6.91
C GLY A 176 -4.94 -1.11 5.69
N VAL A 177 -5.95 -1.01 4.85
CA VAL A 177 -6.09 -1.81 3.63
C VAL A 177 -6.70 -0.96 2.52
N TYR A 178 -6.23 -1.17 1.29
CA TYR A 178 -6.94 -0.76 0.09
C TYR A 178 -7.77 -1.91 -0.45
N TYR A 179 -8.96 -1.62 -0.95
CA TYR A 179 -9.72 -2.58 -1.75
C TYR A 179 -9.36 -2.39 -3.23
N THR A 180 -8.54 -3.29 -3.77
CA THR A 180 -8.01 -3.21 -5.14
C THR A 180 -8.84 -3.99 -6.15
N GLY A 181 -9.72 -4.90 -5.69
CA GLY A 181 -10.37 -5.88 -6.55
C GLY A 181 -9.48 -7.10 -6.79
N ASP A 182 -9.87 -7.99 -7.71
CA ASP A 182 -9.11 -9.22 -7.97
C ASP A 182 -7.66 -8.88 -8.37
N ALA A 183 -6.67 -9.37 -7.61
CA ALA A 183 -5.27 -9.22 -7.95
C ALA A 183 -4.90 -10.19 -9.09
N ASP A 184 -4.23 -9.69 -10.12
CA ASP A 184 -3.80 -10.50 -11.25
C ASP A 184 -2.43 -11.14 -10.95
N VAL A 185 -2.39 -12.48 -10.93
CA VAL A 185 -1.16 -13.23 -10.67
C VAL A 185 -0.72 -13.97 -11.92
N HIS A 186 0.45 -13.58 -12.42
CA HIS A 186 1.05 -14.14 -13.62
C HIS A 186 2.32 -14.91 -13.28
N LEU A 187 2.35 -16.20 -13.57
CA LEU A 187 3.57 -16.99 -13.57
C LEU A 187 4.28 -16.82 -14.91
N THR A 188 5.52 -16.31 -14.89
CA THR A 188 6.25 -15.96 -16.12
C THR A 188 7.27 -17.02 -16.49
N HIS A 189 8.05 -17.51 -15.52
CA HIS A 189 9.14 -18.45 -15.78
C HIS A 189 9.23 -19.57 -14.74
N VAL A 190 9.66 -20.74 -15.22
CA VAL A 190 10.10 -21.86 -14.39
C VAL A 190 11.48 -22.29 -14.85
N ASN A 191 12.46 -22.29 -13.95
CA ASN A 191 13.85 -22.65 -14.24
C ASN A 191 14.44 -21.89 -15.45
N GLY A 192 14.05 -20.62 -15.62
CA GLY A 192 14.48 -19.77 -16.73
C GLY A 192 13.78 -20.05 -18.07
N ILE A 193 12.79 -20.95 -18.09
CA ILE A 193 11.98 -21.26 -19.28
C ILE A 193 10.61 -20.57 -19.13
N TYR A 194 10.18 -19.89 -20.19
CA TYR A 194 8.87 -19.25 -20.25
C TYR A 194 7.73 -20.28 -20.16
N VAL A 195 6.76 -20.01 -19.29
CA VAL A 195 5.67 -20.96 -18.94
C VAL A 195 4.75 -21.26 -20.13
N GLY A 196 4.52 -20.27 -21.00
CA GLY A 196 3.75 -20.49 -22.24
C GLY A 196 4.42 -21.45 -23.22
N SER A 197 5.74 -21.64 -23.14
CA SER A 197 6.49 -22.57 -24.00
C SER A 197 6.41 -24.03 -23.52
N ILE A 198 5.99 -24.26 -22.26
CA ILE A 198 5.82 -25.60 -21.66
C ILE A 198 4.34 -26.00 -21.53
N GLY A 199 3.42 -25.25 -22.15
CA GLY A 199 1.98 -25.55 -22.17
C GLY A 199 1.29 -25.41 -20.82
N GLN A 200 1.90 -24.70 -19.87
CA GLN A 200 1.31 -24.45 -18.57
C GLN A 200 0.55 -23.13 -18.54
N LYS A 201 -0.46 -23.05 -17.68
CA LYS A 201 -1.26 -21.85 -17.52
C LYS A 201 -0.39 -20.77 -16.87
N THR A 202 -0.31 -19.59 -17.50
CA THR A 202 0.40 -18.43 -16.96
C THR A 202 -0.41 -17.74 -15.86
N ASP A 203 -1.74 -17.80 -15.94
CA ASP A 203 -2.60 -17.02 -15.08
C ASP A 203 -3.20 -17.90 -13.99
N TYR A 204 -2.87 -17.58 -12.74
CA TYR A 204 -3.36 -18.31 -11.58
C TYR A 204 -4.35 -17.42 -10.83
N LYS A 205 -5.56 -17.94 -10.60
CA LYS A 205 -6.44 -17.38 -9.58
C LYS A 205 -5.98 -17.94 -8.25
N LEU A 206 -5.71 -17.07 -7.28
CA LEU A 206 -5.39 -17.50 -5.94
C LEU A 206 -6.64 -18.15 -5.32
N ASP A 207 -6.47 -19.30 -4.66
CA ASP A 207 -7.57 -20.13 -4.12
C ASP A 207 -8.43 -19.39 -3.08
N ASP A 208 -7.94 -18.27 -2.54
CA ASP A 208 -8.64 -17.42 -1.58
C ASP A 208 -8.80 -15.98 -2.12
N ALA A 209 -9.40 -15.86 -3.31
CA ALA A 209 -9.54 -14.62 -4.06
C ALA A 209 -10.13 -13.45 -3.24
N GLU A 210 -10.91 -13.73 -2.18
CA GLU A 210 -11.43 -12.68 -1.30
C GLU A 210 -10.35 -12.01 -0.46
N MET A 211 -9.37 -12.76 0.06
CA MET A 211 -8.29 -12.19 0.86
C MET A 211 -7.34 -11.32 0.01
N TYR A 212 -7.11 -11.72 -1.24
CA TYR A 212 -6.21 -11.02 -2.17
C TYR A 212 -6.83 -9.79 -2.84
N ARG A 213 -8.11 -9.50 -2.58
CA ARG A 213 -8.73 -8.24 -2.97
C ARG A 213 -8.32 -7.05 -2.12
N TRP A 214 -7.64 -7.33 -1.01
CA TRP A 214 -7.22 -6.34 -0.03
C TRP A 214 -5.71 -6.19 -0.05
N HIS A 215 -5.25 -4.97 -0.31
CA HIS A 215 -3.84 -4.62 -0.31
C HIS A 215 -3.47 -3.99 1.04
N PRO A 216 -2.68 -4.69 1.88
CA PRO A 216 -2.38 -4.23 3.22
C PRO A 216 -1.36 -3.08 3.23
N VAL A 217 -1.61 -2.11 4.10
CA VAL A 217 -0.76 -0.93 4.31
C VAL A 217 -0.36 -0.89 5.77
N ALA A 218 0.94 -0.73 6.02
CA ALA A 218 1.44 -0.33 7.32
C ALA A 218 2.53 0.71 7.12
N LYS A 219 2.43 1.84 7.84
CA LYS A 219 3.37 2.95 7.72
C LYS A 219 3.57 3.67 9.04
N LEU A 220 4.74 4.27 9.14
CA LEU A 220 5.18 5.07 10.28
C LEU A 220 5.85 6.33 9.78
N GLY A 221 5.88 7.38 10.61
CA GLY A 221 6.50 8.62 10.20
C GLY A 221 6.44 9.75 11.20
N LEU A 222 6.77 10.94 10.70
CA LEU A 222 6.83 12.19 11.44
C LEU A 222 5.88 13.21 10.82
N ILE A 223 5.21 13.98 11.66
CA ILE A 223 4.35 15.09 11.27
C ILE A 223 4.93 16.37 11.85
N TYR A 224 5.03 17.41 11.03
CA TYR A 224 5.40 18.76 11.43
C TYR A 224 4.24 19.72 11.16
N THR A 225 3.84 20.48 12.18
CA THR A 225 2.75 21.48 12.11
C THR A 225 3.36 22.88 12.21
N PHE A 226 2.90 23.77 11.33
CA PHE A 226 3.32 25.17 11.25
C PHE A 226 2.54 26.07 12.21
#